data_AF-N9MQQ6-F1
#
_entry.id   AF-N9MQQ6-F1
#
_cell.length_a   1.000
_cell.length_b   1.000
_cell.length_c   1.000
_cell.angle_alpha   90.00
_cell.angle_beta   90.00
_cell.angle_gamma   90.00
#
_symmetry.space_group_name_H-M   'P 1'
#
loop_
_entity.id
_entity.type
_entity.pdbx_description
1 polymer ?
#
loop_
_entity_poly.entity_id
_entity_poly.type
_entity_poly.pdbx_seq_one_letter_code
_entity_poly.pdbx_strand_id
1 'polypeptide(L)'
;MSHALLQEKSVHQFPPWHLQGKGFILNYWITPHFIREFQSFRIAPSPLGRVVQVLLVRYHHSPVGPYDELLIMDHPLISRRRLSTIPKIYVSTHESIVHGQHLWGIPKEYAEFDWQQQGQETICRITHRAKHDA
;
A
#
# COMPACT_ATOMS: atom_id res chain seq x y z
N MET A 1 23.23 -15.76 -3.15
CA MET A 1 24.29 -14.73 -3.11
C MET A 1 24.26 -13.76 -4.30
N SER A 2 23.75 -14.12 -5.50
CA SER A 2 23.73 -13.23 -6.68
C SER A 2 22.55 -12.22 -6.73
N HIS A 3 21.37 -12.60 -6.23
CA HIS A 3 20.15 -11.77 -6.36
C HIS A 3 20.15 -10.50 -5.49
N ALA A 4 20.68 -10.57 -4.27
CA ALA A 4 20.74 -9.44 -3.34
C ALA A 4 21.69 -8.33 -3.83
N LEU A 5 22.83 -8.71 -4.42
CA LEU A 5 23.82 -7.76 -4.95
C LEU A 5 23.34 -7.05 -6.23
N LEU A 6 22.46 -7.69 -7.00
CA LEU A 6 21.83 -7.09 -8.18
C LEU A 6 20.71 -6.11 -7.79
N GLN A 7 20.04 -6.34 -6.66
CA GLN A 7 18.96 -5.49 -6.15
C GLN A 7 19.50 -4.20 -5.50
N GLU A 8 20.65 -4.24 -4.81
CA GLU A 8 21.32 -3.04 -4.29
C GLU A 8 21.64 -2.00 -5.39
N LYS A 9 21.91 -2.43 -6.62
CA LYS A 9 22.15 -1.51 -7.75
C LYS A 9 20.91 -0.75 -8.24
N SER A 10 19.70 -1.13 -7.80
CA SER A 10 18.46 -0.51 -8.27
C SER A 10 17.96 0.65 -7.40
N VAL A 11 18.43 0.74 -6.14
CA VAL A 11 18.10 1.84 -5.24
C VAL A 11 19.07 2.98 -5.45
N HIS A 12 18.57 4.13 -5.90
CA HIS A 12 19.41 5.27 -6.25
C HIS A 12 18.90 6.59 -5.65
N GLN A 13 17.68 6.63 -5.11
CA GLN A 13 17.11 7.81 -4.45
C GLN A 13 16.97 7.55 -2.94
N PHE A 14 17.86 8.14 -2.15
CA PHE A 14 17.87 7.99 -0.69
C PHE A 14 17.03 9.07 0.01
N PRO A 15 16.52 8.82 1.24
CA PRO A 15 15.80 9.82 2.01
C PRO A 15 16.67 11.04 2.37
N PRO A 16 16.07 12.20 2.69
CA PRO A 16 14.64 12.43 2.90
C PRO A 16 13.86 12.60 1.59
N TRP A 17 12.70 11.97 1.51
CA TRP A 17 11.80 12.10 0.36
C TRP A 17 10.73 13.15 0.60
N HIS A 18 10.54 14.02 -0.39
CA HIS A 18 9.45 14.97 -0.43
C HIS A 18 8.42 14.50 -1.47
N LEU A 19 7.22 14.19 -1.00
CA LEU A 19 6.13 13.67 -1.81
C LEU A 19 5.03 14.73 -1.94
N GLN A 20 4.48 14.89 -3.14
CA GLN A 20 3.35 15.78 -3.40
C GLN A 20 2.29 15.06 -4.22
N GLY A 21 1.03 15.15 -3.80
CA GLY A 21 -0.04 14.41 -4.42
C GLY A 21 -1.41 14.73 -3.85
N LYS A 22 -2.40 13.94 -4.29
CA LYS A 22 -3.77 13.96 -3.75
C LYS A 22 -4.01 12.66 -2.99
N GLY A 23 -4.48 12.77 -1.76
CA GLY A 23 -4.80 11.63 -0.91
C GLY A 23 -6.30 11.56 -0.62
N PHE A 24 -6.84 10.36 -0.70
CA PHE A 24 -8.20 10.01 -0.31
C PHE A 24 -8.11 9.03 0.84
N ILE A 25 -8.71 9.36 1.98
CA ILE A 25 -8.66 8.56 3.19
C ILE A 25 -10.06 8.04 3.47
N LEU A 26 -10.20 6.71 3.50
CA LEU A 26 -11.44 6.04 3.79
C LEU A 26 -11.29 5.26 5.09
N ASN A 27 -12.16 5.56 6.05
CA ASN A 27 -12.17 4.89 7.36
C ASN A 27 -13.20 3.77 7.33
N TYR A 28 -12.78 2.55 7.62
CA TYR A 28 -13.65 1.37 7.61
C TYR A 28 -13.60 0.62 8.93
N TRP A 29 -14.75 0.09 9.33
CA TRP A 29 -14.83 -1.00 10.29
C TRP A 29 -14.91 -2.32 9.54
N ILE A 30 -13.94 -3.20 9.75
CA ILE A 30 -13.91 -4.54 9.15
C ILE A 30 -14.31 -5.59 10.17
N THR A 31 -15.16 -6.52 9.75
CA THR A 31 -15.72 -7.55 10.63
C THR A 31 -14.75 -8.72 10.81
N PRO A 32 -14.91 -9.52 11.88
CA PRO A 32 -14.15 -10.76 12.05
C PRO A 32 -14.27 -11.72 10.86
N HIS A 33 -15.44 -11.76 10.21
CA HIS A 33 -15.68 -12.61 9.05
C HIS A 33 -14.82 -12.16 7.85
N PHE A 34 -14.84 -10.88 7.52
CA PHE A 34 -14.02 -10.30 6.45
C PHE A 34 -12.53 -10.58 6.66
N ILE A 35 -12.02 -10.39 7.88
CA ILE A 35 -10.61 -10.64 8.20
C ILE A 35 -10.24 -12.12 7.96
N ARG A 36 -11.15 -13.06 8.30
CA ARG A 36 -10.92 -14.50 8.09
C ARG A 36 -11.02 -14.93 6.64
N GLU A 37 -11.91 -14.30 5.87
CA GLU A 37 -12.11 -14.58 4.45
C GLU A 37 -10.96 -14.04 3.60
N PHE A 38 -10.53 -12.80 3.86
CA PHE A 38 -9.51 -12.11 3.06
C PHE A 38 -8.15 -12.06 3.75
N GLN A 39 -7.62 -13.24 4.10
CA GLN A 39 -6.33 -13.37 4.80
C GLN A 39 -5.14 -12.82 4.00
N SER A 40 -5.26 -12.74 2.66
CA SER A 40 -4.25 -12.17 1.77
C SER A 40 -3.94 -10.70 2.05
N PHE A 41 -4.85 -9.96 2.71
CA PHE A 41 -4.61 -8.60 3.17
C PHE A 41 -3.76 -8.53 4.45
N ARG A 42 -3.52 -9.67 5.13
CA ARG A 42 -2.68 -9.79 6.32
C ARG A 42 -3.04 -8.86 7.47
N ILE A 43 -4.30 -8.44 7.53
CA ILE A 43 -4.84 -7.67 8.63
C ILE A 43 -4.84 -8.55 9.87
N ALA A 44 -4.40 -8.03 11.01
CA ALA A 44 -4.32 -8.88 12.20
C ALA A 44 -5.72 -9.37 12.64
N PRO A 45 -5.83 -10.55 13.26
CA PRO A 45 -7.11 -11.11 13.66
C PRO A 45 -7.80 -10.26 14.73
N SER A 46 -9.13 -10.15 14.66
CA SER A 46 -9.92 -9.49 15.70
C SER A 46 -11.26 -10.21 15.92
N PRO A 47 -11.61 -10.57 17.17
CA PRO A 47 -12.90 -11.19 17.48
C PRO A 47 -14.07 -10.21 17.40
N LEU A 48 -13.84 -8.92 17.56
CA LEU A 48 -14.88 -7.88 17.47
C LEU A 48 -14.89 -7.16 16.11
N GLY A 49 -13.85 -7.34 15.30
CA GLY A 49 -13.56 -6.48 14.17
C GLY A 49 -12.61 -5.35 14.56
N ARG A 50 -12.28 -4.48 13.62
CA ARG A 50 -11.33 -3.38 13.86
C ARG A 50 -11.48 -2.25 12.87
N VAL A 51 -10.96 -1.09 13.26
CA VAL A 51 -10.81 0.07 12.38
C VAL A 51 -9.56 -0.10 11.52
N VAL A 52 -9.74 0.09 10.22
CA VAL A 52 -8.63 0.25 9.28
C VAL A 52 -8.84 1.53 8.49
N GLN A 53 -7.75 2.13 8.02
CA GLN A 53 -7.80 3.18 7.03
C GLN A 53 -7.32 2.63 5.69
N VAL A 54 -8.11 2.85 4.65
CA VAL A 54 -7.69 2.63 3.27
C VAL A 54 -7.31 3.99 2.71
N LEU A 55 -6.05 4.13 2.32
CA LEU A 55 -5.54 5.36 1.73
C LEU A 55 -5.29 5.11 0.25
N LEU A 56 -5.94 5.88 -0.60
CA LEU A 56 -5.67 5.94 -2.03
C LEU A 56 -4.97 7.25 -2.32
N VAL A 57 -3.74 7.19 -2.82
CA VAL A 57 -2.91 8.37 -3.03
C VAL A 57 -2.40 8.40 -4.46
N ARG A 58 -2.50 9.55 -5.09
CA ARG A 58 -1.92 9.85 -6.39
C ARG A 58 -0.79 10.85 -6.19
N TYR A 59 0.46 10.36 -6.20
CA TYR A 59 1.63 11.20 -6.12
C TYR A 59 1.95 11.78 -7.49
N HIS A 60 1.83 13.11 -7.61
CA HIS A 60 2.21 13.87 -8.78
C HIS A 60 3.72 14.12 -8.84
N HIS A 61 4.39 14.11 -7.68
CA HIS A 61 5.83 14.31 -7.58
C HIS A 61 6.42 13.44 -6.46
N SER A 62 7.50 12.73 -6.78
CA SER A 62 8.36 12.01 -5.83
C SER A 62 9.78 11.89 -6.39
N PRO A 63 10.80 11.62 -5.56
CA PRO A 63 12.16 11.35 -6.04
C PRO A 63 12.29 10.20 -7.03
N VAL A 64 11.34 9.24 -7.00
CA VAL A 64 11.31 8.07 -7.90
C VAL A 64 10.27 8.21 -9.03
N GLY A 65 9.84 9.45 -9.30
CA GLY A 65 8.81 9.77 -10.29
C GLY A 65 7.37 9.68 -9.76
N PRO A 66 6.36 10.10 -10.54
CA PRO A 66 4.96 10.01 -10.13
C PRO A 66 4.50 8.55 -10.04
N TYR A 67 3.65 8.25 -9.05
CA TYR A 67 3.03 6.94 -8.90
C TYR A 67 1.73 7.03 -8.09
N ASP A 68 0.91 6.00 -8.20
CA ASP A 68 -0.31 5.83 -7.42
C ASP A 68 -0.09 4.74 -6.37
N GLU A 69 -0.76 4.88 -5.23
CA GLU A 69 -0.60 4.01 -4.06
C GLU A 69 -1.97 3.72 -3.44
N LEU A 70 -2.24 2.45 -3.14
CA LEU A 70 -3.36 2.03 -2.30
C LEU A 70 -2.78 1.28 -1.12
N LEU A 71 -2.94 1.78 0.10
CA LEU A 71 -2.47 1.10 1.30
C LEU A 71 -3.60 0.90 2.31
N ILE A 72 -3.47 -0.18 3.08
CA ILE A 72 -4.30 -0.44 4.25
C ILE A 72 -3.44 -0.13 5.46
N MET A 73 -3.89 0.78 6.34
CA MET A 73 -3.33 1.01 7.66
C MET A 73 -4.19 0.30 8.71
N ASP A 74 -3.60 -0.69 9.37
CA ASP A 74 -4.23 -1.46 10.44
C ASP A 74 -3.84 -0.85 11.79
N HIS A 75 -4.84 -0.26 12.45
CA HIS A 75 -4.66 0.40 13.74
C HIS A 75 -4.76 -0.60 14.89
N PRO A 76 -3.90 -0.48 15.92
CA PRO A 76 -4.02 -1.28 17.12
C PRO A 76 -5.35 -0.98 17.83
N LEU A 77 -5.95 -2.01 18.43
CA LEU A 77 -6.99 -1.78 19.44
C LEU A 77 -6.34 -1.05 20.63
N ILE A 78 -7.02 -0.01 21.14
CA ILE A 78 -6.56 0.94 22.17
C ILE A 78 -5.86 0.29 23.37
N SER A 79 -6.21 -0.95 23.70
CA SER A 79 -5.62 -1.71 24.81
C SER A 79 -4.19 -2.23 24.58
N ARG A 80 -3.65 -2.18 23.35
CA ARG A 80 -2.29 -2.63 23.03
C ARG A 80 -1.42 -1.43 22.67
N ARG A 81 -0.29 -1.25 23.37
CA ARG A 81 0.81 -0.31 23.02
C ARG A 81 1.53 -0.73 21.72
N ARG A 82 0.77 -0.96 20.66
CA ARG A 82 1.29 -1.28 19.33
C ARG A 82 1.25 -0.03 18.47
N LEU A 83 2.14 0.04 17.49
CA LEU A 83 2.07 1.05 16.43
C LEU A 83 1.10 0.57 15.34
N SER A 84 0.58 1.49 14.54
CA SER A 84 -0.14 1.15 13.30
C SER A 84 0.78 0.36 12.37
N THR A 85 0.20 -0.54 11.57
CA THR A 85 0.95 -1.34 10.59
C THR A 85 0.38 -1.14 9.19
N ILE A 86 1.19 -1.41 8.17
CA ILE A 86 0.77 -1.40 6.76
C ILE A 86 0.84 -2.85 6.25
N PRO A 87 -0.20 -3.69 6.48
CA PRO A 87 -0.15 -5.10 6.12
C PRO A 87 -0.25 -5.35 4.60
N LYS A 88 -0.85 -4.42 3.87
CA LYS A 88 -0.96 -4.48 2.40
C LYS A 88 -0.83 -3.10 1.79
N ILE A 89 -0.11 -3.03 0.69
CA ILE A 89 0.10 -1.81 -0.09
C ILE A 89 0.36 -2.17 -1.55
N TYR A 90 -0.36 -1.50 -2.45
CA TYR A 90 -0.20 -1.61 -3.89
C TYR A 90 0.31 -0.30 -4.47
N VAL A 91 1.17 -0.36 -5.48
CA VAL A 91 1.67 0.82 -6.19
C VAL A 91 1.73 0.60 -7.70
N SER A 92 1.67 1.70 -8.46
CA SER A 92 1.66 1.66 -9.93
C SER A 92 3.02 1.60 -10.61
N THR A 93 4.14 1.70 -9.87
CA THR A 93 5.50 1.69 -10.46
C THR A 93 6.43 0.74 -9.74
N HIS A 94 7.30 0.07 -10.51
CA HIS A 94 8.32 -0.83 -9.97
C HIS A 94 9.40 -0.07 -9.19
N GLU A 95 9.72 1.16 -9.58
CA GLU A 95 10.63 2.03 -8.84
C GLU A 95 10.16 2.27 -7.40
N SER A 96 8.86 2.55 -7.21
CA SER A 96 8.26 2.71 -5.88
C SER A 96 8.32 1.41 -5.06
N ILE A 97 8.13 0.25 -5.70
CA ILE A 97 8.24 -1.06 -5.04
C ILE A 97 9.66 -1.29 -4.54
N VAL A 98 10.64 -1.19 -5.43
CA VAL A 98 12.05 -1.49 -5.14
C VAL A 98 12.53 -0.61 -4.00
N HIS A 99 12.38 0.71 -4.11
CA HIS A 99 12.82 1.64 -3.07
C HIS A 99 12.01 1.46 -1.77
N GLY A 100 10.69 1.27 -1.88
CA GLY A 100 9.79 1.03 -0.75
C GLY A 100 10.20 -0.17 0.11
N GLN A 101 10.50 -1.29 -0.55
CA GLN A 101 10.90 -2.53 0.09
C GLN A 101 12.31 -2.42 0.70
N HIS A 102 13.28 -1.85 -0.02
CA HIS A 102 14.68 -1.78 0.45
C HIS A 102 14.89 -0.73 1.54
N LEU A 103 14.29 0.46 1.41
CA LEU A 103 14.56 1.58 2.33
C LEU A 103 13.65 1.56 3.56
N TRP A 104 12.40 1.09 3.44
CA TRP A 104 11.43 1.08 4.56
C TRP A 104 10.93 -0.31 4.96
N GLY A 105 11.26 -1.38 4.22
CA GLY A 105 10.78 -2.73 4.53
C GLY A 105 9.26 -2.91 4.35
N ILE A 106 8.60 -2.02 3.59
CA ILE A 106 7.14 -2.04 3.41
C ILE A 106 6.80 -3.01 2.26
N PRO A 107 5.78 -3.88 2.41
CA PRO A 107 5.51 -4.95 1.45
C PRO A 107 4.73 -4.47 0.21
N LYS A 108 5.29 -3.49 -0.52
CA LYS A 108 4.70 -2.96 -1.75
C LYS A 108 4.57 -4.03 -2.81
N GLU A 109 3.41 -4.08 -3.46
CA GLU A 109 3.12 -4.97 -4.58
C GLU A 109 2.63 -4.15 -5.78
N TYR A 110 2.81 -4.66 -6.99
CA TYR A 110 2.36 -3.97 -8.18
C TYR A 110 0.83 -4.10 -8.36
N ALA A 111 0.19 -3.00 -8.75
CA ALA A 111 -1.17 -2.99 -9.28
C ALA A 111 -1.31 -1.91 -10.35
N GLU A 112 -2.29 -2.09 -11.24
CA GLU A 112 -2.63 -1.10 -12.26
C GLU A 112 -3.69 -0.14 -11.73
N PHE A 113 -3.49 1.16 -11.94
CA PHE A 113 -4.40 2.22 -11.50
C PHE A 113 -4.89 2.99 -12.73
N ASP A 114 -6.18 2.93 -13.00
CA ASP A 114 -6.84 3.59 -14.13
C ASP A 114 -7.80 4.65 -13.59
N TRP A 115 -7.49 5.91 -13.85
CA TRP A 115 -8.23 7.04 -13.30
C TRP A 115 -9.03 7.76 -14.38
N GLN A 116 -10.29 7.99 -14.08
CA GLN A 116 -11.24 8.67 -14.96
C GLN A 116 -11.89 9.83 -14.23
N GLN A 117 -12.02 10.96 -14.93
CA GLN A 117 -12.76 12.12 -14.45
C GLN A 117 -14.06 12.21 -15.24
N GLN A 118 -15.20 12.15 -14.56
CA GLN A 118 -16.53 12.26 -15.16
C GLN A 118 -17.27 13.42 -14.49
N GLY A 119 -17.09 14.63 -15.03
CA GLY A 119 -17.61 15.85 -14.41
C GLY A 119 -17.02 16.07 -13.01
N GLN A 120 -17.88 16.03 -11.99
CA GLN A 120 -17.48 16.17 -10.58
C GLN A 120 -17.04 14.84 -9.94
N GLU A 121 -17.18 13.71 -10.63
CA GLU A 121 -16.80 12.40 -10.13
C GLU A 121 -15.37 12.03 -10.56
N THR A 122 -14.62 11.46 -9.63
CA THR A 122 -13.32 10.85 -9.88
C THR A 122 -13.41 9.37 -9.59
N ILE A 123 -13.17 8.54 -10.60
CA ILE A 123 -13.21 7.08 -10.49
C ILE A 123 -11.78 6.56 -10.63
N CYS A 124 -11.35 5.71 -9.71
CA CYS A 124 -10.09 4.98 -9.81
C CYS A 124 -10.37 3.48 -9.82
N ARG A 125 -10.08 2.81 -10.94
CA ARG A 125 -10.15 1.37 -11.07
C ARG A 125 -8.78 0.78 -10.81
N ILE A 126 -8.71 -0.14 -9.84
CA ILE A 126 -7.46 -0.76 -9.40
C ILE A 126 -7.51 -2.24 -9.74
N THR A 127 -6.54 -2.71 -10.52
CA THR A 127 -6.45 -4.12 -10.94
C THR A 127 -5.16 -4.73 -10.41
N HIS A 128 -5.28 -5.79 -9.62
CA HIS A 128 -4.13 -6.57 -9.15
C HIS A 128 -4.27 -8.01 -9.64
N ARG A 129 -3.23 -8.50 -10.32
CA ARG A 129 -3.13 -9.92 -10.68
C ARG A 129 -2.45 -10.63 -9.52
N ALA A 130 -3.25 -11.29 -8.68
CA ALA A 130 -2.70 -12.22 -7.71
C ALA A 130 -1.88 -13.26 -8.47
N LYS A 131 -0.62 -13.44 -8.09
CA LYS A 131 0.11 -14.64 -8.51
C LYS A 131 -0.63 -15.80 -7.85
N HIS A 132 -1.18 -16.72 -8.65
CA HIS A 132 -1.57 -18.01 -8.11
C HIS A 132 -0.29 -18.65 -7.57
N ASP A 133 -0.25 -18.85 -6.25
CA ASP A 133 0.73 -19.71 -5.63
C ASP A 133 0.54 -21.11 -6.22
N ALA A 134 1.55 -21.57 -6.96
CA ALA A 134 1.66 -22.94 -7.45
C ALA A 134 2.10 -23.87 -6.31
#